data_AF-A0A3B3TKG9-F1
#
_entry.id   AF-A0A3B3TKG9-F1
#
_cell.length_a   1.000
_cell.length_b   1.000
_cell.length_c   1.000
_cell.angle_alpha   90.00
_cell.angle_beta   90.00
_cell.angle_gamma   90.00
#
_symmetry.space_group_name_H-M   'P 1'
#
loop_
_entity.id
_entity.type
_entity.pdbx_description
1 polymer ?
#
loop_
_entity_poly.entity_id
_entity_poly.type
_entity_poly.pdbx_seq_one_letter_code
_entity_poly.pdbx_strand_id
1 'polypeptide(L)'
;MSGSDLFSTVSETNQNIKTKPAGYYYQGVWRALDGTRVLQFNTSTAVSQCLKGKVLHLYGDSTIRQWFEYLTESLPGLKKFDLKTPKQNGPFLALDPENNILVTFRCHGPPIRFGTMPANQARYIASELDSVIGGKDTVVVIGVWSHFSTFPIEVYIQRLLSIRRAVVRLLTKAPGTVVIIRTANPKALTRDKVLREIFKGVNVQLVDAWEMTIAHHLPHSLHP
;
A
#
# COMPACT_ATOMS: atom_id res chain seq x y z
N MET A 1 -30.13 31.82 23.51
CA MET A 1 -29.14 32.90 23.30
C MET A 1 -27.88 32.50 24.05
N SER A 2 -26.75 32.48 23.33
CA SER A 2 -25.34 32.41 23.76
C SER A 2 -24.91 31.23 24.65
N GLY A 3 -23.92 30.38 24.33
CA GLY A 3 -22.79 30.54 23.39
C GLY A 3 -21.55 31.01 24.15
N SER A 4 -20.46 30.24 24.01
CA SER A 4 -19.05 30.42 24.45
C SER A 4 -18.83 30.41 25.97
N ASP A 5 -18.01 29.52 26.56
CA ASP A 5 -16.58 29.38 26.34
C ASP A 5 -16.08 27.97 26.66
N LEU A 6 -15.50 27.27 25.68
CA LEU A 6 -14.66 26.10 25.92
C LEU A 6 -13.51 26.07 24.92
N PHE A 7 -12.57 27.00 25.05
CA PHE A 7 -11.27 26.93 24.39
C PHE A 7 -10.19 27.41 25.36
N SER A 8 -9.77 26.53 26.27
CA SER A 8 -8.45 26.66 26.90
C SER A 8 -7.40 26.14 25.93
N THR A 9 -6.55 27.05 25.49
CA THR A 9 -5.37 26.89 24.66
C THR A 9 -4.48 25.72 25.10
N VAL A 10 -4.40 24.68 24.27
CA VAL A 10 -3.30 23.71 24.34
C VAL A 10 -2.09 24.38 23.71
N SER A 11 -1.10 24.74 24.54
CA SER A 11 0.19 25.22 24.08
C SER A 11 0.85 24.17 23.18
N GLU A 12 1.11 24.51 21.92
CA GLU A 12 1.96 23.73 21.03
C GLU A 12 3.39 23.71 21.59
N THR A 13 3.67 22.75 22.48
CA THR A 13 5.05 22.34 22.71
C THR A 13 5.54 21.72 21.41
N ASN A 14 6.34 22.49 20.69
CA ASN A 14 7.10 22.10 19.51
C ASN A 14 8.16 21.07 19.93
N GLN A 15 7.71 19.88 20.35
CA GLN A 15 8.58 18.74 20.53
C GLN A 15 9.05 18.35 19.15
N ASN A 16 10.28 18.76 18.86
CA ASN A 16 11.05 18.30 17.72
C ASN A 16 11.24 16.78 17.93
N ILE A 17 10.25 15.98 17.54
CA ILE A 17 10.32 14.52 17.59
C ILE A 17 11.46 14.17 16.64
N LYS A 18 12.65 13.94 17.20
CA LYS A 18 13.78 13.35 16.49
C LYS A 18 13.38 11.93 16.14
N THR A 19 12.65 11.76 15.05
CA THR A 19 12.44 10.45 14.44
C THR A 19 13.78 9.99 13.91
N LYS A 20 14.24 8.83 14.38
CA LYS A 20 15.44 8.19 13.78
C LYS A 20 15.08 7.85 12.33
N PRO A 21 15.93 8.18 11.34
CA PRO A 21 15.70 7.79 9.95
C PRO A 21 15.52 6.27 9.83
N ALA A 22 14.61 5.82 8.98
CA ALA A 22 14.39 4.39 8.76
C ALA A 22 15.53 3.75 7.94
N GLY A 23 16.23 4.54 7.14
CA GLY A 23 17.28 4.07 6.25
C GLY A 23 17.90 5.19 5.42
N TYR A 24 18.75 4.79 4.48
CA TYR A 24 19.40 5.69 3.53
C TYR A 24 19.68 4.96 2.21
N TYR A 25 19.84 5.73 1.13
CA TYR A 25 20.34 5.20 -0.14
C TYR A 25 21.86 5.22 -0.17
N TYR A 26 22.45 4.11 -0.62
CA TYR A 26 23.87 4.03 -0.96
C TYR A 26 24.01 3.37 -2.33
N GLN A 27 24.59 4.09 -3.29
CA GLN A 27 24.73 3.65 -4.68
C GLN A 27 23.40 3.20 -5.31
N GLY A 28 22.32 3.97 -5.06
CA GLY A 28 20.99 3.68 -5.60
C GLY A 28 20.23 2.55 -4.89
N VAL A 29 20.81 1.94 -3.84
CA VAL A 29 20.20 0.85 -3.09
C VAL A 29 19.78 1.31 -1.69
N TRP A 30 18.54 1.02 -1.30
CA TRP A 30 18.03 1.30 0.04
C TRP A 30 18.67 0.40 1.09
N ARG A 31 19.13 0.99 2.19
CA ARG A 31 19.69 0.31 3.35
C ARG A 31 18.91 0.69 4.60
N ALA A 32 18.28 -0.29 5.24
CA ALA A 32 17.56 -0.08 6.49
C ALA A 32 18.52 0.08 7.67
N LEU A 33 18.18 0.96 8.62
CA LEU A 33 18.98 1.24 9.82
C LEU A 33 18.55 0.43 11.05
N ASP A 34 17.45 -0.30 10.96
CA ASP A 34 16.91 -1.18 12.00
C ASP A 34 17.57 -2.58 12.03
N GLY A 35 18.58 -2.80 11.19
CA GLY A 35 19.26 -4.09 11.03
C GLY A 35 18.57 -5.04 10.05
N THR A 36 17.43 -4.66 9.47
CA THR A 36 16.73 -5.47 8.46
C THR A 36 17.58 -5.58 7.19
N ARG A 37 17.90 -6.82 6.80
CA ARG A 37 18.59 -7.07 5.54
C ARG A 37 17.64 -6.93 4.36
N VAL A 38 17.81 -5.87 3.57
CA VAL A 38 17.07 -5.65 2.32
C VAL A 38 17.69 -6.47 1.18
N LEU A 39 17.06 -7.59 0.84
CA LEU A 39 17.48 -8.43 -0.28
C LEU A 39 17.32 -7.68 -1.61
N GLN A 40 18.31 -7.83 -2.49
CA GLN A 40 18.31 -7.24 -3.82
C GLN A 40 17.93 -8.30 -4.85
N PHE A 41 16.94 -7.98 -5.69
CA PHE A 41 16.51 -8.84 -6.79
C PHE A 41 16.91 -8.19 -8.12
N ASN A 42 18.17 -8.38 -8.50
CA ASN A 42 18.76 -7.68 -9.65
C ASN A 42 18.41 -8.29 -11.02
N THR A 43 17.76 -9.47 -11.04
CA THR A 43 17.38 -10.16 -12.28
C THR A 43 15.92 -10.59 -12.24
N SER A 44 15.27 -10.62 -13.40
CA SER A 44 13.90 -11.11 -13.53
C SER A 44 13.76 -12.55 -13.02
N THR A 45 14.75 -13.42 -13.26
CA THR A 45 14.79 -14.79 -12.73
C THR A 45 14.77 -14.84 -11.21
N ALA A 46 15.54 -13.98 -10.53
CA ALA A 46 15.56 -13.94 -9.07
C ALA A 46 14.20 -13.49 -8.50
N VAL A 47 13.56 -12.51 -9.15
CA VAL A 47 12.21 -12.07 -8.77
C VAL A 47 11.19 -13.19 -9.02
N SER A 48 11.16 -13.80 -10.22
CA SER A 48 10.25 -14.90 -10.54
C SER A 48 10.42 -16.07 -9.57
N GLN A 49 11.65 -16.40 -9.19
CA GLN A 49 11.90 -17.48 -8.23
C GLN A 49 11.40 -17.14 -6.82
N CYS A 50 11.50 -15.88 -6.40
CA CYS A 50 10.91 -15.40 -5.14
C CYS A 50 9.38 -15.48 -5.17
N LEU A 51 8.77 -15.16 -6.31
CA LEU A 51 7.32 -15.14 -6.50
C LEU A 51 6.72 -16.50 -6.88
N LYS A 52 7.55 -17.50 -7.17
CA LYS A 52 7.10 -18.82 -7.65
C LYS A 52 6.05 -19.43 -6.70
N GLY A 53 4.94 -19.85 -7.28
CA GLY A 53 3.81 -20.44 -6.56
C GLY A 53 2.97 -19.45 -5.75
N LYS A 54 3.21 -18.13 -5.86
CA LYS A 54 2.51 -17.12 -5.05
C LYS A 54 1.34 -16.48 -5.78
N VAL A 55 0.35 -16.11 -4.96
CA VAL A 55 -0.78 -15.27 -5.35
C VAL A 55 -0.63 -13.91 -4.68
N LEU A 56 -0.54 -12.86 -5.48
CA LEU A 56 -0.37 -11.47 -5.05
C LEU A 56 -1.66 -10.70 -5.29
N HIS A 57 -2.20 -10.12 -4.22
CA HIS A 57 -3.35 -9.21 -4.29
C HIS A 57 -2.94 -7.78 -3.96
N LEU A 58 -2.92 -6.92 -4.97
CA LEU A 58 -2.52 -5.53 -4.85
C LEU A 58 -3.78 -4.66 -4.77
N TYR A 59 -4.04 -4.07 -3.61
CA TYR A 59 -5.19 -3.22 -3.36
C TYR A 59 -4.75 -1.79 -3.06
N GLY A 60 -5.29 -0.80 -3.76
CA GLY A 60 -4.87 0.55 -3.45
C GLY A 60 -5.27 1.62 -4.44
N ASP A 61 -4.48 2.67 -4.47
CA ASP A 61 -4.55 3.75 -5.45
C ASP A 61 -3.51 3.58 -6.56
N SER A 62 -3.30 4.61 -7.37
CA SER A 62 -2.33 4.59 -8.47
C SER A 62 -0.89 4.26 -8.02
N THR A 63 -0.52 4.49 -6.76
CA THR A 63 0.81 4.13 -6.26
C THR A 63 1.03 2.63 -6.14
N ILE A 64 -0.03 1.86 -5.89
CA ILE A 64 -0.01 0.39 -5.92
C ILE A 64 -0.17 -0.14 -7.34
N ARG A 65 -0.91 0.58 -8.19
CA ARG A 65 -0.98 0.26 -9.63
C ARG A 65 0.40 0.27 -10.28
N GLN A 66 1.27 1.23 -9.92
CA GLN A 66 2.66 1.29 -10.39
C GLN A 66 3.44 -0.01 -10.07
N TRP A 67 3.16 -0.68 -8.94
CA TRP A 67 3.82 -1.94 -8.60
C TRP A 67 3.33 -3.10 -9.48
N PHE A 68 2.04 -3.14 -9.80
CA PHE A 68 1.51 -4.09 -10.77
C PHE A 68 2.17 -3.90 -12.13
N GLU A 69 2.23 -2.65 -12.61
CA GLU A 69 2.82 -2.29 -13.89
C GLU A 69 4.30 -2.67 -13.95
N TYR A 70 5.06 -2.30 -12.92
CA TYR A 70 6.48 -2.66 -12.78
C TYR A 70 6.70 -4.18 -12.84
N LEU A 71 5.90 -4.98 -12.12
CA LEU A 71 6.04 -6.44 -12.14
C LEU A 71 5.75 -7.01 -13.54
N THR A 72 4.69 -6.55 -14.20
CA THR A 72 4.34 -7.03 -15.55
C THR A 72 5.31 -6.60 -16.64
N GLU A 73 6.01 -5.49 -16.45
CA GLU A 73 7.05 -5.01 -17.36
C GLU A 73 8.39 -5.72 -17.10
N SER A 74 8.73 -5.95 -15.83
CA SER A 74 10.03 -6.50 -15.41
C SER A 74 10.12 -8.02 -15.50
N LEU A 75 8.99 -8.73 -15.52
CA LEU A 75 8.93 -10.20 -15.53
C LEU A 75 8.38 -10.71 -16.86
N PRO A 76 9.24 -11.19 -17.79
CA PRO A 76 8.79 -11.63 -19.11
C PRO A 76 7.72 -12.72 -19.08
N GLY A 77 7.74 -13.62 -18.10
CA GLY A 77 6.75 -14.69 -17.92
C GLY A 77 5.40 -14.23 -17.37
N LEU A 78 5.35 -13.07 -16.70
CA LEU A 78 4.13 -12.55 -16.07
C LEU A 78 3.31 -11.73 -17.09
N LYS A 79 2.37 -12.39 -17.77
CA LYS A 79 1.56 -11.76 -18.81
C LYS A 79 0.26 -11.19 -18.26
N LYS A 80 0.02 -9.91 -18.54
CA LYS A 80 -1.27 -9.27 -18.25
C LYS A 80 -2.38 -9.87 -19.10
N PHE A 81 -3.45 -10.32 -18.46
CA PHE A 81 -4.68 -10.74 -19.13
C PHE A 81 -5.60 -9.53 -19.32
N ASP A 82 -6.09 -9.32 -20.54
CA ASP A 82 -6.94 -8.18 -20.87
C ASP A 82 -8.40 -8.44 -20.45
N LEU A 83 -8.77 -7.94 -19.27
CA LEU A 83 -10.12 -7.97 -18.74
C LEU A 83 -11.07 -6.93 -19.38
N LYS A 84 -10.64 -6.19 -20.40
CA LYS A 84 -11.39 -5.09 -21.04
C LYS A 84 -11.80 -3.99 -20.06
N THR A 85 -11.00 -3.79 -19.01
CA THR A 85 -11.19 -2.78 -17.97
C THR A 85 -10.43 -1.50 -18.27
N PRO A 86 -10.87 -0.32 -17.78
CA PRO A 86 -10.15 0.92 -18.03
C PRO A 86 -8.72 0.89 -17.46
N LYS A 87 -7.78 1.50 -18.20
CA LYS A 87 -6.35 1.47 -17.88
C LYS A 87 -5.96 2.12 -16.55
N GLN A 88 -6.82 2.97 -15.98
CA GLN A 88 -6.47 3.74 -14.78
C GLN A 88 -6.90 3.07 -13.47
N ASN A 89 -7.98 2.29 -13.49
CA ASN A 89 -8.68 1.86 -12.28
C ASN A 89 -8.91 0.35 -12.16
N GLY A 90 -8.58 -0.43 -13.19
CA GLY A 90 -8.65 -1.88 -13.14
C GLY A 90 -10.09 -2.42 -13.07
N PRO A 91 -10.30 -3.63 -12.56
CA PRO A 91 -9.30 -4.56 -12.03
C PRO A 91 -8.29 -5.04 -13.09
N PHE A 92 -7.08 -5.41 -12.68
CA PHE A 92 -6.10 -6.08 -13.54
C PHE A 92 -5.76 -7.48 -13.03
N LEU A 93 -5.37 -8.33 -13.97
CA LEU A 93 -4.90 -9.68 -13.75
C LEU A 93 -3.64 -9.91 -14.59
N ALA A 94 -2.64 -10.55 -14.00
CA ALA A 94 -1.49 -11.08 -14.71
C ALA A 94 -1.14 -12.47 -14.21
N LEU A 95 -0.68 -13.31 -15.12
CA LEU A 95 -0.42 -14.74 -14.89
C LEU A 95 0.95 -15.11 -15.46
N ASP A 96 1.70 -15.88 -14.69
CA ASP A 96 2.85 -16.66 -15.15
C ASP A 96 2.53 -18.15 -14.91
N PRO A 97 1.96 -18.86 -15.91
CA PRO A 97 1.57 -20.25 -15.74
C PRO A 97 2.75 -21.19 -15.47
N GLU A 98 3.94 -20.89 -16.00
CA GLU A 98 5.13 -21.72 -15.83
C GLU A 98 5.63 -21.71 -14.38
N ASN A 99 5.58 -20.54 -13.73
CA ASN A 99 5.99 -20.36 -12.35
C ASN A 99 4.81 -20.38 -11.35
N ASN A 100 3.58 -20.63 -11.82
CA ASN A 100 2.35 -20.58 -11.03
C ASN A 100 2.23 -19.28 -10.22
N ILE A 101 2.41 -18.14 -10.88
CA ILE A 101 2.30 -16.81 -10.26
C ILE A 101 1.00 -16.15 -10.73
N LEU A 102 0.24 -15.62 -9.79
CA LEU A 102 -0.93 -14.81 -10.06
C LEU A 102 -0.76 -13.44 -9.40
N VAL A 103 -0.93 -12.37 -10.17
CA VAL A 103 -0.93 -11.01 -9.63
C VAL A 103 -2.24 -10.32 -10.01
N THR A 104 -2.94 -9.78 -9.03
CA THR A 104 -4.13 -8.94 -9.24
C THR A 104 -3.87 -7.52 -8.78
N PHE A 105 -4.47 -6.55 -9.47
CA PHE A 105 -4.61 -5.20 -8.96
C PHE A 105 -6.08 -4.81 -8.92
N ARG A 106 -6.51 -4.17 -7.83
CA ARG A 106 -7.82 -3.53 -7.77
C ARG A 106 -7.72 -2.18 -7.07
N CYS A 107 -8.29 -1.15 -7.71
CA CYS A 107 -8.41 0.15 -7.10
C CYS A 107 -9.39 0.12 -5.92
N HIS A 108 -9.11 0.88 -4.86
CA HIS A 108 -10.07 1.06 -3.78
C HIS A 108 -11.32 1.82 -4.24
N GLY A 109 -12.47 1.49 -3.65
CA GLY A 109 -13.72 2.24 -3.82
C GLY A 109 -13.67 3.67 -3.28
N PRO A 110 -14.74 4.47 -3.48
CA PRO A 110 -14.76 5.91 -3.17
C PRO A 110 -14.27 6.30 -1.75
N PRO A 111 -13.69 7.50 -1.56
CA PRO A 111 -13.48 8.56 -2.55
C PRO A 111 -12.40 8.21 -3.58
N ILE A 112 -12.57 8.66 -4.83
CA ILE A 112 -11.70 8.37 -5.96
C ILE A 112 -11.31 9.69 -6.64
N ARG A 113 -10.09 9.80 -7.18
CA ARG A 113 -9.60 10.98 -7.94
C ARG A 113 -9.11 10.60 -9.34
N PHE A 114 -9.91 9.87 -10.09
CA PHE A 114 -9.71 9.60 -11.53
C PHE A 114 -11.08 9.56 -12.23
N GLY A 115 -11.10 9.21 -13.52
CA GLY A 115 -12.33 9.16 -14.33
C GLY A 115 -13.41 8.21 -13.80
N THR A 116 -14.49 8.06 -14.55
CA THR A 116 -15.64 7.25 -14.15
C THR A 116 -15.27 5.77 -13.90
N MET A 117 -15.86 5.19 -12.85
CA MET A 117 -15.75 3.77 -12.53
C MET A 117 -17.16 3.15 -12.55
N PRO A 118 -17.36 2.00 -13.23
CA PRO A 118 -18.61 1.25 -13.13
C PRO A 118 -18.97 0.97 -11.66
N ALA A 119 -20.23 1.13 -11.27
CA ALA A 119 -20.65 0.98 -9.88
C ALA A 119 -20.32 -0.43 -9.31
N ASN A 120 -20.42 -1.47 -10.14
CA ASN A 120 -20.05 -2.84 -9.77
C ASN A 120 -18.53 -3.04 -9.55
N GLN A 121 -17.69 -2.11 -10.01
CA GLN A 121 -16.24 -2.10 -9.80
C GLN A 121 -15.81 -1.23 -8.60
N ALA A 122 -16.71 -0.43 -8.02
CA ALA A 122 -16.49 0.42 -6.85
C ALA A 122 -16.40 -0.38 -5.54
N ARG A 123 -15.47 -1.33 -5.48
CA ARG A 123 -15.35 -2.29 -4.37
C ARG A 123 -14.41 -1.78 -3.28
N TYR A 124 -14.80 -1.98 -2.03
CA TYR A 124 -13.96 -1.60 -0.88
C TYR A 124 -12.95 -2.69 -0.57
N ILE A 125 -11.71 -2.29 -0.27
CA ILE A 125 -10.62 -3.22 0.09
C ILE A 125 -11.06 -4.16 1.20
N ALA A 126 -11.73 -3.66 2.24
CA ALA A 126 -12.22 -4.48 3.34
C ALA A 126 -13.11 -5.64 2.86
N SER A 127 -14.01 -5.38 1.91
CA SER A 127 -14.89 -6.41 1.32
C SER A 127 -14.13 -7.38 0.43
N GLU A 128 -13.10 -6.91 -0.29
CA GLU A 128 -12.26 -7.81 -1.09
C GLU A 128 -11.45 -8.75 -0.19
N LEU A 129 -10.89 -8.24 0.91
CA LEU A 129 -10.13 -9.05 1.87
C LEU A 129 -10.96 -10.16 2.51
N ASP A 130 -12.26 -9.96 2.72
CA ASP A 130 -13.15 -11.00 3.24
C ASP A 130 -13.25 -12.21 2.29
N SER A 131 -13.09 -11.97 0.98
CA SER A 131 -13.09 -13.02 -0.06
C SER A 131 -11.73 -13.68 -0.31
N VAL A 132 -10.64 -13.12 0.22
CA VAL A 132 -9.30 -13.70 0.08
C VAL A 132 -9.21 -14.98 0.91
N ILE A 133 -8.83 -16.09 0.28
CA ILE A 133 -8.62 -17.38 0.95
C ILE A 133 -7.46 -17.25 1.97
N GLY A 134 -6.34 -16.67 1.54
CA GLY A 134 -5.14 -16.47 2.35
C GLY A 134 -4.25 -17.71 2.42
N GLY A 135 -3.18 -17.62 3.22
CA GLY A 135 -2.26 -18.72 3.49
C GLY A 135 -0.83 -18.42 3.08
N LYS A 136 0.06 -19.40 3.27
CA LYS A 136 1.53 -19.28 3.10
C LYS A 136 1.98 -18.77 1.72
N ASP A 137 1.15 -19.00 0.70
CA ASP A 137 1.43 -18.63 -0.69
C ASP A 137 0.69 -17.35 -1.12
N THR A 138 -0.05 -16.72 -0.20
CA THR A 138 -0.79 -15.48 -0.47
C THR A 138 -0.06 -14.27 0.09
N VAL A 139 0.13 -13.26 -0.76
CA VAL A 139 0.64 -11.94 -0.39
C VAL A 139 -0.42 -10.90 -0.70
N VAL A 140 -0.73 -10.05 0.26
CA VAL A 140 -1.66 -8.93 0.12
C VAL A 140 -0.88 -7.64 0.30
N VAL A 141 -0.95 -6.73 -0.67
CA VAL A 141 -0.33 -5.41 -0.58
C VAL A 141 -1.42 -4.36 -0.56
N ILE A 142 -1.36 -3.43 0.40
CA ILE A 142 -2.33 -2.36 0.58
C ILE A 142 -1.62 -1.01 0.58
N GLY A 143 -2.05 -0.09 -0.28
CA GLY A 143 -1.56 1.29 -0.30
C GLY A 143 -2.68 2.25 -0.66
N VAL A 144 -3.15 3.00 0.32
CA VAL A 144 -4.29 3.92 0.18
C VAL A 144 -3.94 5.22 0.86
N TRP A 145 -3.81 6.29 0.09
CA TRP A 145 -3.65 7.64 0.64
C TRP A 145 -3.92 8.75 -0.38
N SER A 146 -3.58 8.54 -1.67
CA SER A 146 -3.48 9.62 -2.65
C SER A 146 -4.83 10.25 -2.98
N HIS A 147 -5.87 9.43 -3.19
CA HIS A 147 -7.23 9.90 -3.47
C HIS A 147 -7.89 10.57 -2.28
N PHE A 148 -7.47 10.19 -1.08
CA PHE A 148 -8.00 10.79 0.13
C PHE A 148 -7.43 12.20 0.31
N SER A 149 -6.33 12.61 -0.34
CA SER A 149 -5.49 13.79 0.02
C SER A 149 -6.27 15.10 0.17
N THR A 150 -7.40 15.22 -0.53
CA THR A 150 -8.30 16.37 -0.56
C THR A 150 -9.52 16.23 0.36
N PHE A 151 -9.61 15.16 1.12
CA PHE A 151 -10.70 14.86 2.05
C PHE A 151 -10.26 15.07 3.51
N PRO A 152 -11.21 15.38 4.40
CA PRO A 152 -10.95 15.45 5.83
C PRO A 152 -10.27 14.17 6.36
N ILE A 153 -9.40 14.32 7.35
CA ILE A 153 -8.58 13.22 7.87
C ILE A 153 -9.45 12.11 8.48
N GLU A 154 -10.64 12.43 8.97
CA GLU A 154 -11.62 11.52 9.53
C GLU A 154 -12.08 10.49 8.48
N VAL A 155 -12.26 10.91 7.23
CA VAL A 155 -12.62 10.00 6.12
C VAL A 155 -11.50 8.97 5.89
N TYR A 156 -10.26 9.42 6.01
CA TYR A 156 -9.08 8.55 5.88
C TYR A 156 -8.97 7.59 7.07
N ILE A 157 -9.14 8.07 8.31
CA ILE A 157 -9.14 7.26 9.52
C ILE A 157 -10.20 6.16 9.44
N GLN A 158 -11.45 6.52 9.09
CA GLN A 158 -12.53 5.54 8.97
C GLN A 158 -12.23 4.47 7.92
N ARG A 159 -11.64 4.88 6.78
CA ARG A 159 -11.20 3.93 5.75
C ARG A 159 -10.17 2.96 6.30
N LEU A 160 -9.13 3.46 6.96
CA LEU A 160 -8.05 2.61 7.48
C LEU A 160 -8.52 1.70 8.62
N LEU A 161 -9.42 2.17 9.50
CA LEU A 161 -9.99 1.32 10.55
C LEU A 161 -10.81 0.16 9.98
N SER A 162 -11.57 0.40 8.91
CA SER A 162 -12.28 -0.65 8.18
C SER A 162 -11.32 -1.69 7.58
N ILE A 163 -10.25 -1.21 6.93
CA ILE A 163 -9.21 -2.08 6.36
C ILE A 163 -8.49 -2.87 7.46
N ARG A 164 -8.09 -2.22 8.57
CA ARG A 164 -7.42 -2.87 9.70
C ARG A 164 -8.27 -4.04 10.22
N ARG A 165 -9.57 -3.84 10.43
CA ARG A 165 -10.47 -4.91 10.89
C ARG A 165 -10.49 -6.09 9.90
N ALA A 166 -10.54 -5.83 8.61
CA ALA A 166 -10.52 -6.87 7.58
C ALA A 166 -9.18 -7.61 7.51
N VAL A 167 -8.05 -6.89 7.63
CA VAL A 167 -6.70 -7.47 7.74
C VAL A 167 -6.60 -8.39 8.96
N VAL A 168 -7.08 -7.93 10.12
CA VAL A 168 -7.10 -8.76 11.34
C VAL A 168 -7.91 -10.03 11.11
N ARG A 169 -9.13 -9.94 10.54
CA ARG A 169 -9.92 -11.14 10.20
C ARG A 169 -9.18 -12.08 9.25
N LEU A 170 -8.54 -11.56 8.21
CA LEU A 170 -7.77 -12.36 7.26
C LEU A 170 -6.61 -13.10 7.96
N LEU A 171 -5.85 -12.40 8.80
CA LEU A 171 -4.72 -13.00 9.52
C LEU A 171 -5.17 -13.97 10.63
N THR A 172 -6.31 -13.74 11.27
CA THR A 172 -6.93 -14.72 12.18
C THR A 172 -7.33 -16.00 11.44
N LYS A 173 -7.95 -15.86 10.25
CA LYS A 173 -8.40 -16.99 9.43
C LYS A 173 -7.24 -17.74 8.77
N ALA A 174 -6.23 -17.02 8.29
CA ALA A 174 -5.14 -17.55 7.49
C ALA A 174 -3.81 -16.89 7.91
N PRO A 175 -3.24 -17.30 9.06
CA PRO A 175 -2.07 -16.64 9.67
C PRO A 175 -0.79 -16.73 8.83
N GLY A 176 -0.73 -17.65 7.87
CA GLY A 176 0.37 -17.73 6.91
C GLY A 176 0.37 -16.64 5.83
N THR A 177 -0.68 -15.82 5.73
CA THR A 177 -0.79 -14.75 4.74
C THR A 177 0.22 -13.64 5.05
N VAL A 178 0.99 -13.20 4.06
CA VAL A 178 1.82 -12.00 4.19
C VAL A 178 1.00 -10.78 3.83
N VAL A 179 0.87 -9.83 4.75
CA VAL A 179 0.22 -8.54 4.49
C VAL A 179 1.25 -7.42 4.54
N ILE A 180 1.34 -6.65 3.46
CA ILE A 180 2.25 -5.52 3.29
C ILE A 180 1.42 -4.24 3.22
N ILE A 181 1.73 -3.27 4.07
CA ILE A 181 1.15 -1.93 4.03
C ILE A 181 2.21 -0.97 3.49
N ARG A 182 1.91 -0.33 2.36
CA ARG A 182 2.74 0.73 1.78
C ARG A 182 2.34 2.07 2.38
N THR A 183 3.30 2.80 2.92
CA THR A 183 3.03 4.13 3.49
C THR A 183 2.84 5.21 2.40
N ALA A 184 2.47 6.42 2.82
CA ALA A 184 2.23 7.54 1.91
C ALA A 184 3.55 8.12 1.39
N ASN A 185 3.54 8.70 0.19
CA ASN A 185 4.70 9.45 -0.31
C ASN A 185 4.80 10.84 0.38
N PRO A 186 5.90 11.60 0.22
CA PRO A 186 6.23 12.83 0.96
C PRO A 186 5.26 14.02 0.90
N LYS A 187 4.06 13.85 0.33
CA LYS A 187 3.00 14.87 0.25
C LYS A 187 1.90 14.73 1.32
N ALA A 188 2.01 13.76 2.23
CA ALA A 188 0.97 13.45 3.21
C ALA A 188 1.49 12.97 4.59
N LEU A 189 2.35 13.76 5.27
CA LEU A 189 2.97 13.38 6.55
C LEU A 189 1.96 12.96 7.63
N THR A 190 0.90 13.75 7.80
CA THR A 190 -0.14 13.47 8.80
C THR A 190 -0.78 12.09 8.58
N ARG A 191 -0.87 11.65 7.33
CA ARG A 191 -1.52 10.39 6.96
C ARG A 191 -0.61 9.20 7.12
N ASP A 192 0.67 9.38 6.83
CA ASP A 192 1.70 8.40 7.16
C ASP A 192 1.66 8.09 8.67
N LYS A 193 1.64 9.13 9.52
CA LYS A 193 1.52 8.96 10.99
C LYS A 193 0.24 8.22 11.40
N VAL A 194 -0.91 8.62 10.85
CA VAL A 194 -2.20 7.96 11.12
C VAL A 194 -2.18 6.49 10.68
N LEU A 195 -1.64 6.19 9.51
CA LEU A 195 -1.54 4.82 8.99
C LEU A 195 -0.68 3.95 9.90
N ARG A 196 0.49 4.45 10.33
CA ARG A 196 1.36 3.72 11.25
C ARG A 196 0.67 3.43 12.58
N GLU A 197 0.01 4.43 13.17
CA GLU A 197 -0.68 4.23 14.44
C GLU A 197 -1.86 3.26 14.28
N ILE A 198 -2.64 3.38 13.19
CA ILE A 198 -3.75 2.46 12.93
C ILE A 198 -3.28 1.04 12.67
N PHE A 199 -2.09 0.79 12.10
CA PHE A 199 -1.60 -0.58 11.88
C PHE A 199 -0.67 -1.10 12.97
N LYS A 200 -0.36 -0.28 13.98
CA LYS A 200 0.43 -0.67 15.14
C LYS A 200 -0.15 -1.93 15.81
N GLY A 201 0.75 -2.83 16.18
CA GLY A 201 0.42 -4.09 16.84
C GLY A 201 -0.32 -5.12 15.97
N VAL A 202 -0.50 -4.88 14.66
CA VAL A 202 -0.96 -5.94 13.74
C VAL A 202 0.23 -6.55 13.05
N ASN A 203 0.19 -7.87 12.84
CA ASN A 203 1.20 -8.63 12.12
C ASN A 203 1.20 -8.31 10.62
N VAL A 204 1.59 -7.09 10.26
CA VAL A 204 1.81 -6.62 8.89
C VAL A 204 3.26 -6.16 8.71
N GLN A 205 3.73 -6.20 7.47
CA GLN A 205 5.00 -5.59 7.08
C GLN A 205 4.76 -4.19 6.55
N LEU A 206 5.60 -3.22 6.94
CA LEU A 206 5.53 -1.86 6.42
C LEU A 206 6.60 -1.64 5.36
N VAL A 207 6.19 -1.14 4.19
CA VAL A 207 7.11 -0.56 3.21
C VAL A 207 7.05 0.95 3.38
N ASP A 208 8.12 1.51 3.92
CA ASP A 208 8.25 2.91 4.30
C ASP A 208 8.51 3.80 3.07
N ALA A 209 7.50 3.92 2.21
CA ALA A 209 7.58 4.76 1.01
C ALA A 209 7.85 6.23 1.35
N TRP A 210 7.43 6.70 2.53
CA TRP A 210 7.74 8.04 3.02
C TRP A 210 9.26 8.23 3.15
N GLU A 211 9.90 7.46 4.03
CA GLU A 211 11.34 7.58 4.33
C GLU A 211 12.19 7.26 3.10
N MET A 212 11.80 6.25 2.33
CA MET A 212 12.49 5.91 1.08
C MET A 212 12.42 7.08 0.08
N THR A 213 11.26 7.72 -0.10
CA THR A 213 11.16 8.79 -1.10
C THR A 213 11.88 10.07 -0.65
N ILE A 214 11.83 10.45 0.64
CA ILE A 214 12.55 11.65 1.13
C ILE A 214 14.07 11.49 1.11
N ALA A 215 14.56 10.25 1.23
CA ALA A 215 15.99 9.95 1.22
C ALA A 215 16.54 9.77 -0.21
N HIS A 216 15.68 9.82 -1.22
CA HIS A 216 16.07 9.68 -2.61
C HIS A 216 16.35 11.05 -3.25
N HIS A 217 17.28 11.11 -4.20
CA HIS A 217 17.67 12.35 -4.88
C HIS A 217 16.64 12.84 -5.91
N LEU A 218 15.56 12.10 -6.15
CA LEU A 218 14.52 12.44 -7.12
C LEU A 218 13.50 13.40 -6.50
N PRO A 219 12.77 14.18 -7.31
CA PRO A 219 11.76 15.10 -6.79
C PRO A 219 10.70 14.39 -5.92
N HIS A 220 10.30 15.04 -4.83
CA HIS A 220 9.24 14.56 -3.94
C HIS A 220 7.87 14.63 -4.63
N SER A 221 7.55 13.59 -5.40
CA SER A 221 6.33 13.48 -6.22
C SER A 221 5.24 12.62 -5.58
N LEU A 222 4.01 12.81 -6.06
CA LEU A 222 2.88 11.92 -5.77
C LEU A 222 3.10 10.54 -6.41
N HIS A 223 3.65 10.55 -7.63
CA HIS A 223 4.06 9.40 -8.42
C HIS A 223 5.57 9.54 -8.65
N PRO A 224 6.39 9.14 -7.67
CA PRO A 224 7.83 8.99 -7.87
C PRO A 224 8.13 7.81 -8.80
#